data_AF-A0A2A8SD77-F1
#
_entry.id   AF-A0A2A8SD77-F1
#
_cell.length_a   1.000
_cell.length_b   1.000
_cell.length_c   1.000
_cell.angle_alpha   90.00
_cell.angle_beta   90.00
_cell.angle_gamma   90.00
#
_symmetry.space_group_name_H-M   'P 1'
#
loop_
_entity.id
_entity.type
_entity.pdbx_description
1 polymer ?
#
loop_
_entity_poly.entity_id
_entity_poly.type
_entity_poly.pdbx_seq_one_letter_code
_entity_poly.pdbx_strand_id
1 'polypeptide(L)' 'MRNKVRIVNYTDEGDPIFQTLDYDGININYLFDDSNDKFGGSHKGKKVMCVKGLWKKKAVKT' A
#
# COMPACT_ATOMS: atom_id res chain seq x y z
N MET A 1 0.83 -15.73 -9.63
CA MET A 1 -0.05 -15.75 -8.43
C MET A 1 -0.18 -14.31 -7.97
N ARG A 2 -1.41 -13.81 -7.86
CA ARG A 2 -1.70 -12.45 -7.39
C ARG A 2 -2.06 -12.49 -5.92
N ASN A 3 -1.49 -11.60 -5.12
CA ASN A 3 -1.77 -11.52 -3.68
C ASN A 3 -2.13 -10.07 -3.33
N LYS A 4 -3.09 -9.91 -2.44
CA LYS A 4 -3.52 -8.59 -1.99
C LYS A 4 -3.74 -8.59 -0.50
N VAL A 5 -3.18 -7.59 0.17
CA VAL A 5 -3.44 -7.32 1.59
C VAL A 5 -3.86 -5.87 1.74
N ARG A 6 -4.82 -5.64 2.63
CA ARG A 6 -5.26 -4.31 3.03
C ARG A 6 -5.20 -4.20 4.54
N ILE A 7 -4.55 -3.14 5.01
CA ILE A 7 -4.52 -2.73 6.41
C ILE A 7 -5.41 -1.49 6.52
N VAL A 8 -6.21 -1.46 7.58
CA VAL A 8 -7.01 -0.30 7.96
C VAL A 8 -6.45 0.21 9.27
N ASN A 9 -6.03 1.47 9.28
CA ASN A 9 -5.69 2.22 10.48
C ASN A 9 -6.80 3.24 10.73
N TYR A 10 -6.86 3.74 11.95
CA TYR A 10 -7.79 4.80 12.32
C TYR A 10 -6.99 5.96 12.89
N THR A 11 -7.43 7.19 12.60
CA THR A 11 -6.93 8.39 13.28
C THR A 11 -7.37 8.40 14.74
N ASP A 12 -6.87 9.35 15.53
CA ASP A 12 -7.27 9.51 16.92
C ASP A 12 -8.76 9.89 17.05
N GLU A 13 -9.34 10.52 16.02
CA GLU A 13 -10.78 10.83 15.92
C GLU A 13 -11.62 9.66 15.38
N GLY A 14 -10.98 8.58 14.92
CA GLY A 14 -11.63 7.38 14.42
C GLY A 14 -11.90 7.35 12.91
N ASP A 15 -11.30 8.25 12.12
CA ASP A 15 -11.44 8.22 10.66
C ASP A 15 -10.52 7.14 10.04
N PRO A 16 -11.00 6.37 9.04
CA PRO A 16 -10.22 5.29 8.47
C PRO A 16 -9.15 5.78 7.47
N ILE A 17 -7.95 5.21 7.58
CA ILE A 17 -6.87 5.32 6.60
C ILE A 17 -6.59 3.93 6.03
N PHE A 18 -6.63 3.80 4.70
CA PHE A 18 -6.42 2.51 4.03
C PHE A 18 -5.01 2.42 3.43
N GLN A 19 -4.35 1.29 3.68
CA GLN A 19 -3.07 0.93 3.08
C GLN A 19 -3.20 -0.41 2.36
N THR A 20 -3.01 -0.43 1.04
CA THR A 20 -3.15 -1.64 0.22
C THR A 20 -1.84 -1.98 -0.47
N LEU A 21 -1.41 -3.22 -0.34
CA LEU A 21 -0.32 -3.81 -1.13
C LEU A 21 -0.93 -4.85 -2.08
N ASP A 22 -0.77 -4.63 -3.38
CA ASP A 22 -1.23 -5.54 -4.45
C ASP A 22 -0.02 -6.04 -5.25
N TYR A 23 0.31 -7.31 -5.05
CA TYR A 23 1.37 -7.99 -5.76
C TYR A 23 0.80 -8.66 -7.02
N ASP A 24 1.20 -8.16 -8.19
CA ASP A 24 0.71 -8.64 -9.49
C ASP A 24 1.42 -9.91 -10.00
N GLY A 25 2.41 -10.40 -9.26
CA GLY A 25 3.29 -11.50 -9.66
C GLY A 25 4.71 -11.05 -9.96
N ILE A 26 4.95 -9.75 -10.10
CA ILE A 26 6.24 -9.13 -10.44
C ILE A 26 6.49 -7.87 -9.59
N ASN A 27 5.51 -6.97 -9.53
CA ASN A 27 5.57 -5.68 -8.86
C ASN A 27 4.66 -5.65 -7.64
N ILE A 28 4.97 -4.76 -6.70
CA ILE A 28 4.04 -4.36 -5.64
C ILE A 28 3.49 -2.98 -6.00
N ASN A 29 2.17 -2.90 -6.10
CA ASN A 29 1.45 -1.63 -6.15
C ASN A 29 0.99 -1.29 -4.74
N TYR A 30 1.50 -0.18 -4.21
CA TYR A 30 1.08 0.39 -2.94
C TYR A 30 0.06 1.50 -3.19
N LEU A 31 -1.07 1.42 -2.49
CA LEU A 31 -2.10 2.46 -2.46
C LEU A 31 -2.31 2.90 -1.02
N PHE A 32 -2.12 4.20 -0.78
CA PHE A 32 -2.49 4.90 0.44
C PHE A 32 -3.75 5.75 0.17
N ASP A 33 -4.73 5.69 1.06
CA ASP A 33 -5.98 6.43 0.93
C ASP A 33 -6.42 6.96 2.30
N ASP A 34 -6.23 8.26 2.50
CA ASP A 34 -6.71 9.06 3.64
C ASP A 34 -7.90 9.95 3.23
N SER A 35 -8.60 9.67 2.12
CA SER A 35 -9.68 10.55 1.62
C SER A 35 -10.85 10.72 2.60
N ASN A 36 -11.03 9.75 3.50
CA ASN A 36 -12.06 9.76 4.54
C ASN A 36 -11.61 10.45 5.84
N ASP A 37 -10.35 10.88 5.94
CA ASP A 37 -9.90 11.69 7.08
C ASP A 37 -10.60 13.05 7.02
N LYS A 38 -11.51 13.29 7.97
CA LYS A 38 -12.31 14.51 8.02
C LYS A 38 -11.45 15.72 8.35
N PHE A 39 -10.37 15.53 9.12
CA PHE A 39 -9.52 16.57 9.67
C PHE A 39 -8.14 16.67 9.01
N GLY A 40 -7.78 15.76 8.10
CA GLY A 40 -6.51 15.70 7.36
C GLY A 40 -6.23 16.86 6.37
N GLY A 41 -7.05 17.90 6.38
CA GLY A 41 -6.87 19.10 5.56
C GLY A 41 -7.06 18.88 4.06
N SER A 42 -6.39 19.68 3.23
CA SER A 42 -6.55 19.70 1.77
C SER A 42 -5.68 18.69 1.01
N HIS A 43 -4.71 18.07 1.68
CA HIS A 43 -3.73 17.16 1.06
C HIS A 43 -4.08 15.67 1.19
N LYS A 44 -5.33 15.40 1.59
CA LYS A 44 -5.91 14.06 1.62
C LYS A 44 -6.29 13.57 0.23
N GLY A 45 -6.38 12.26 0.07
CA GLY A 45 -6.72 11.60 -1.17
C GLY A 45 -5.91 10.34 -1.42
N LYS A 46 -6.14 9.75 -2.59
CA LYS A 46 -5.48 8.52 -3.00
C LYS A 46 -4.07 8.80 -3.52
N LYS A 47 -3.08 8.11 -2.98
CA LYS A 47 -1.68 8.17 -3.40
C LYS A 47 -1.26 6.76 -3.84
N VAL A 48 -0.83 6.64 -5.09
CA VAL A 48 -0.41 5.36 -5.68
C VAL A 48 1.09 5.39 -5.90
N MET A 49 1.77 4.33 -5.47
CA MET A 49 3.18 4.11 -5.70
C MET A 49 3.39 2.71 -6.27
N CYS A 50 4.13 2.60 -7.36
CA CYS A 50 4.51 1.30 -7.93
C CYS A 50 5.98 1.02 -7.60
N VAL A 51 6.23 -0.07 -6.86
CA VAL A 51 7.59 -0.55 -6.60
C VAL A 51 7.90 -1.65 -7.62
N LYS A 52 8.83 -1.34 -8.52
CA LYS A 52 9.28 -2.26 -9.57
C LYS A 52 10.48 -3.07 -9.09
N GLY A 53 10.46 -4.39 -9.30
CA GLY A 53 11.63 -5.25 -9.16
C GLY A 53 11.87 -5.81 -7.75
N LEU A 54 10.94 -6.64 -7.25
CA LEU A 54 11.28 -7.56 -6.16
C LEU A 54 12.19 -8.67 -6.70
N TRP A 55 13.49 -8.39 -6.83
CA TRP A 55 14.46 -9.39 -7.26
C TRP A 55 14.63 -10.43 -6.16
N LYS A 56 14.21 -11.67 -6.44
CA LYS A 56 14.57 -12.82 -5.62
C LYS A 56 16.08 -13.03 -5.78
N LYS A 57 16.88 -12.84 -4.72
CA LYS A 57 18.29 -13.26 -4.74
C LYS A 57 18.31 -14.75 -5.09
N LYS A 58 18.93 -15.13 -6.21
CA LYS A 58 19.17 -16.54 -6.50
C LYS A 58 20.09 -17.08 -5.43
N ALA A 59 19.68 -18.13 -4.74
CA ALA A 59 20.57 -18.89 -3.88
C ALA A 59 21.70 -19.43 -4.76
N VAL A 60 22.94 -18.99 -4.50
CA VAL A 60 24.13 -19.61 -5.09
C VAL A 60 24.21 -20.99 -4.45
N LYS A 61 24.00 -22.05 -5.26
CA LYS A 61 24.32 -23.41 -4.84
C LYS A 61 25.83 -23.56 -5.05
N THR A 62 26.57 -23.60 -3.95
CA THR A 62 27.95 -24.06 -3.88
C THR A 62 27.99 -25.58 -3.84
#